data_AF-A0AAD2CP30-F1
#
_entry.id   AF-A0AAD2CP30-F1
#
_cell.length_a   1.000
_cell.length_b   1.000
_cell.length_c   1.000
_cell.angle_alpha   90.00
_cell.angle_beta   90.00
_cell.angle_gamma   90.00
#
_symmetry.space_group_name_H-M   'P 1'
#
loop_
_entity.id
_entity.type
_entity.pdbx_description
1 polymer ?
#
loop_
_entity_poly.entity_id
_entity_poly.type
_entity_poly.pdbx_seq_one_letter_code
_entity_poly.pdbx_strand_id
1 'polypeptide(L)'
;MLLRHMSNRTKTGAYMDANIQAHQLETGTSFGIIQQVYSNTAISASDTWLKRVWKDFEDLDMYIAFDSPALTLRCQHDALLIDLFLKLEVDQDELLWLSWCRMFLQVCTVSDITTADGRFIRRAIWDGLCDGTVRSPYQWPRTVRPTRQHWELWQTTLSTALLSLHGPRHSLRQPLSPWSDPVENWNWLWSPTVGLFHRTGATWEHFAAVGSASTSRRYAPSRSHTTSAPSTASRPNKSPWWMGPPPSVPFKTMTRFS
;
A
#
# COMPACT_ATOMS: atom_id res chain seq x y z
N MET A 1 26.41 -22.82 2.82
CA MET A 1 25.05 -23.42 2.72
C MET A 1 24.05 -22.45 2.09
N LEU A 2 23.93 -21.20 2.57
CA LEU A 2 23.02 -20.18 2.02
C LEU A 2 23.14 -20.06 0.48
N LEU A 3 24.31 -19.64 -0.03
CA LEU A 3 24.54 -19.46 -1.48
C LEU A 3 24.28 -20.71 -2.33
N ARG A 4 24.48 -21.91 -1.75
CA ARG A 4 24.25 -23.18 -2.45
C ARG A 4 22.76 -23.46 -2.67
N HIS A 5 21.92 -23.16 -1.70
CA HIS A 5 20.48 -23.40 -1.82
C HIS A 5 19.78 -22.29 -2.62
N MET A 6 20.27 -21.06 -2.54
CA MET A 6 19.73 -19.92 -3.30
C MET A 6 20.00 -20.06 -4.82
N SER A 7 21.19 -20.53 -5.21
CA SER A 7 21.54 -20.68 -6.64
C SER A 7 20.90 -21.90 -7.30
N ASN A 8 20.47 -22.88 -6.52
CA ASN A 8 19.86 -24.10 -7.01
C ASN A 8 18.35 -24.04 -6.81
N ARG A 9 17.55 -24.41 -7.82
CA ARG A 9 16.07 -24.46 -7.78
C ARG A 9 15.53 -25.62 -6.90
N THR A 10 16.07 -25.74 -5.70
CA THR A 10 15.64 -26.69 -4.67
C THR A 10 14.45 -26.12 -3.91
N LYS A 11 13.68 -26.99 -3.25
CA LYS A 11 12.59 -26.54 -2.36
C LYS A 11 13.11 -25.60 -1.27
N THR A 12 14.29 -25.88 -0.72
CA THR A 12 14.95 -25.02 0.27
C THR A 12 15.27 -23.63 -0.28
N GLY A 13 15.74 -23.54 -1.53
CA GLY A 13 15.95 -22.26 -2.21
C GLY A 13 14.67 -21.44 -2.31
N ALA A 14 13.58 -22.07 -2.76
CA ALA A 14 12.27 -21.41 -2.85
C ALA A 14 11.76 -20.89 -1.48
N TYR A 15 11.98 -21.65 -0.40
CA TYR A 15 11.64 -21.18 0.96
C TYR A 15 12.50 -20.00 1.40
N MET A 16 13.78 -20.00 1.06
CA MET A 16 14.69 -18.89 1.38
C MET A 16 14.33 -17.64 0.58
N ASP A 17 14.03 -17.77 -0.72
CA ASP A 17 13.54 -16.65 -1.56
C ASP A 17 12.28 -16.04 -0.96
N ALA A 18 11.30 -16.87 -0.57
CA ALA A 18 10.08 -16.41 0.07
C ALA A 18 10.36 -15.70 1.40
N ASN A 19 11.33 -16.18 2.18
CA ASN A 19 11.72 -15.56 3.44
C ASN A 19 12.38 -14.19 3.22
N ILE A 20 13.29 -14.07 2.25
CA ILE A 20 13.91 -12.79 1.87
C ILE A 20 12.85 -11.79 1.41
N GLN A 21 11.91 -12.22 0.55
CA GLN A 21 10.82 -11.36 0.08
C GLN A 21 9.87 -10.95 1.20
N ALA A 22 9.58 -11.83 2.16
CA ALA A 22 8.80 -11.50 3.35
C ALA A 22 9.51 -10.42 4.20
N HIS A 23 10.80 -10.57 4.44
CA HIS A 23 11.61 -9.55 5.14
C HIS A 23 11.71 -8.24 4.38
N GLN A 24 11.82 -8.29 3.05
CA GLN A 24 11.78 -7.09 2.22
C GLN A 24 10.43 -6.37 2.38
N LEU A 25 9.33 -7.11 2.47
CA LEU A 25 8.01 -6.54 2.73
C LEU A 25 7.89 -5.97 4.15
N GLU A 26 8.48 -6.60 5.17
CA GLU A 26 8.49 -6.13 6.58
C GLU A 26 9.34 -4.87 6.78
N THR A 27 10.54 -4.86 6.21
CA THR A 27 11.44 -3.69 6.21
C THR A 27 10.97 -2.60 5.26
N GLY A 28 10.13 -2.93 4.27
CA GLY A 28 9.50 -2.00 3.34
C GLY A 28 10.46 -1.29 2.40
N THR A 29 11.60 -1.91 2.07
CA THR A 29 12.62 -1.35 1.16
C THR A 29 12.57 -1.99 -0.24
N SER A 30 13.24 -1.35 -1.20
CA SER A 30 13.33 -1.85 -2.59
C SER A 30 14.24 -3.06 -2.75
N PHE A 31 15.07 -3.39 -1.76
CA PHE A 31 16.13 -4.39 -1.88
C PHE A 31 15.97 -5.51 -0.85
N GLY A 32 16.55 -6.68 -1.13
CA GLY A 32 16.53 -7.80 -0.19
C GLY A 32 17.20 -7.43 1.14
N ILE A 33 16.79 -8.07 2.23
CA ILE A 33 17.26 -7.75 3.59
C ILE A 33 18.79 -7.74 3.74
N ILE A 34 19.51 -8.62 3.01
CA ILE A 34 20.99 -8.72 3.06
C ILE A 34 21.69 -7.54 2.37
N GLN A 35 20.99 -6.81 1.49
CA GLN A 35 21.51 -5.64 0.78
C GLN A 35 21.21 -4.32 1.49
N GLN A 36 20.56 -4.39 2.66
CA GLN A 36 20.21 -3.23 3.46
C GLN A 36 21.27 -2.99 4.53
N VAL A 37 21.40 -1.74 4.96
CA VAL A 37 22.23 -1.38 6.12
C VAL A 37 21.55 -1.88 7.38
N TYR A 38 22.20 -2.74 8.16
CA TYR A 38 21.59 -3.39 9.33
C TYR A 38 20.99 -2.39 10.32
N SER A 39 21.74 -1.36 10.67
CA SER A 39 21.31 -0.36 11.67
C SER A 39 20.08 0.45 11.26
N ASN A 40 19.76 0.54 9.98
CA ASN A 40 18.67 1.40 9.50
C ASN A 40 17.30 0.75 9.67
N THR A 41 17.17 -0.54 9.33
CA THR A 41 15.87 -1.20 9.17
C THR A 41 15.72 -2.50 9.96
N ALA A 42 16.77 -2.96 10.65
CA ALA A 42 16.72 -4.25 11.35
C ALA A 42 15.66 -4.29 12.46
N ILE A 43 15.33 -3.16 13.08
CA ILE A 43 14.28 -3.11 14.10
C ILE A 43 12.92 -3.54 13.54
N SER A 44 12.65 -3.24 12.28
CA SER A 44 11.38 -3.55 11.60
C SER A 44 11.28 -4.98 11.10
N ALA A 45 12.39 -5.72 11.06
CA ALA A 45 12.43 -7.10 10.58
C ALA A 45 12.18 -8.10 11.71
N SER A 46 11.43 -9.16 11.42
CA SER A 46 11.18 -10.26 12.36
C SER A 46 12.46 -11.00 12.77
N ASP A 47 12.51 -11.45 14.03
CA ASP A 47 13.65 -12.19 14.57
C ASP A 47 13.71 -13.63 14.02
N THR A 48 14.35 -13.76 12.87
CA THR A 48 14.56 -15.03 12.17
C THR A 48 16.04 -15.38 12.09
N TRP A 49 16.34 -16.61 11.69
CA TRP A 49 17.71 -16.99 11.36
C TRP A 49 18.32 -16.07 10.28
N LEU A 50 17.52 -15.62 9.30
CA LEU A 50 18.00 -14.77 8.22
C LEU A 50 18.42 -13.38 8.73
N LYS A 51 17.70 -12.81 9.70
CA LYS A 51 18.08 -11.55 10.35
C LYS A 51 19.42 -11.65 11.08
N ARG A 52 19.71 -12.80 11.71
CA ARG A 52 21.02 -13.05 12.35
C ARG A 52 22.13 -13.16 11.32
N VAL A 53 21.90 -13.88 10.22
CA VAL A 53 22.85 -13.98 9.11
C VAL A 53 23.15 -12.62 8.49
N TRP A 54 22.14 -11.75 8.38
CA TRP A 54 22.33 -10.37 7.94
C TRP A 54 23.24 -9.58 8.90
N LYS A 55 23.06 -9.73 10.21
CA LYS A 55 23.98 -9.13 11.19
C LYS A 55 25.42 -9.64 11.04
N ASP A 56 25.59 -10.94 10.84
CA ASP A 56 26.91 -11.53 10.62
C ASP A 56 27.57 -10.99 9.35
N PHE A 57 26.81 -10.73 8.28
CA PHE A 57 27.35 -10.13 7.05
C PHE A 57 27.82 -8.69 7.25
N GLU A 58 27.07 -7.88 8.01
CA GLU A 58 27.48 -6.53 8.37
C GLU A 58 28.77 -6.55 9.20
N ASP A 59 28.86 -7.44 10.20
CA ASP A 59 30.04 -7.55 11.08
C ASP A 59 31.30 -8.02 10.35
N LEU A 60 31.12 -8.76 9.25
CA LEU A 60 32.20 -9.26 8.40
C LEU A 60 32.50 -8.34 7.20
N ASP A 61 31.81 -7.20 7.07
CA ASP A 61 31.88 -6.29 5.91
C ASP A 61 31.70 -7.03 4.57
N MET A 62 30.74 -7.95 4.54
CA MET A 62 30.44 -8.81 3.40
C MET A 62 29.18 -8.34 2.66
N TYR A 63 29.32 -8.11 1.37
CA TYR A 63 28.21 -7.69 0.50
C TYR A 63 27.80 -8.81 -0.44
N ILE A 64 26.53 -9.19 -0.38
CA ILE A 64 25.92 -10.14 -1.32
C ILE A 64 24.82 -9.43 -2.08
N ALA A 65 25.00 -9.31 -3.39
CA ALA A 65 23.93 -8.89 -4.27
C ALA A 65 22.92 -10.03 -4.43
N PHE A 66 21.67 -9.72 -4.18
CA PHE A 66 20.56 -10.65 -4.38
C PHE A 66 19.54 -10.01 -5.33
N ASP A 67 19.09 -10.78 -6.31
CA ASP A 67 18.08 -10.36 -7.27
C ASP A 67 16.69 -10.71 -6.71
N SER A 68 16.15 -9.82 -5.88
CA SER A 68 14.77 -9.91 -5.37
C SER A 68 13.87 -9.01 -6.20
N PRO A 69 12.62 -9.41 -6.49
CA PRO A 69 11.65 -8.49 -7.07
C PRO A 69 11.51 -7.24 -6.20
N ALA A 70 11.73 -6.06 -6.80
CA ALA A 70 11.56 -4.79 -6.13
C ALA A 70 10.08 -4.53 -5.80
N LEU A 71 9.84 -3.73 -4.76
CA LEU A 71 8.49 -3.22 -4.48
C LEU A 71 8.03 -2.34 -5.65
N THR A 72 6.81 -2.60 -6.13
CA THR A 72 6.25 -1.91 -7.30
C THR A 72 5.94 -0.45 -7.00
N LEU A 73 6.69 0.46 -7.63
CA LEU A 73 6.38 1.89 -7.69
C LEU A 73 5.41 2.18 -8.84
N ARG A 74 4.45 3.07 -8.61
CA ARG A 74 3.27 3.24 -9.49
C ARG A 74 3.25 4.55 -10.28
N CYS A 75 4.20 5.44 -10.01
CA CYS A 75 4.32 6.74 -10.66
C CYS A 75 5.74 7.29 -10.55
N GLN A 76 6.03 8.32 -11.37
CA GLN A 76 7.36 8.91 -11.49
C GLN A 76 7.86 9.56 -10.18
N HIS A 77 6.94 10.10 -9.38
CA HIS A 77 7.25 10.76 -8.10
C HIS A 77 6.90 9.89 -6.89
N ASP A 78 6.72 8.57 -7.11
CA ASP A 78 6.46 7.65 -6.01
C ASP A 78 7.72 7.44 -5.17
N ALA A 79 7.50 7.13 -3.90
CA ALA A 79 8.57 6.77 -2.98
C ALA A 79 8.08 5.68 -2.04
N LEU A 80 9.02 4.92 -1.47
CA LEU A 80 8.72 4.05 -0.35
C LEU A 80 8.55 4.87 0.92
N LEU A 81 7.58 4.48 1.74
CA LEU A 81 7.32 5.16 3.00
C LEU A 81 8.50 5.07 3.96
N ILE A 82 9.20 3.94 3.97
CA ILE A 82 10.38 3.72 4.82
C ILE A 82 11.52 4.66 4.42
N ASP A 83 11.77 4.83 3.11
CA ASP A 83 12.77 5.79 2.64
C ASP A 83 12.47 7.22 3.09
N LEU A 84 11.18 7.58 3.19
CA LEU A 84 10.77 8.89 3.71
C LEU A 84 10.99 9.01 5.22
N PHE A 85 10.72 7.95 5.97
CA PHE A 85 10.95 7.94 7.43
C PHE A 85 12.43 8.01 7.77
N LEU A 86 13.28 7.27 7.04
CA LEU A 86 14.73 7.35 7.19
C LEU A 86 15.28 8.75 6.86
N LYS A 87 14.74 9.41 5.83
CA LYS A 87 15.09 10.81 5.50
C LYS A 87 14.68 11.82 6.56
N LEU A 88 13.68 11.49 7.39
CA LEU A 88 13.26 12.32 8.52
C LEU A 88 14.06 12.01 9.80
N GLU A 89 15.01 11.08 9.76
CA GLU A 89 15.84 10.68 10.91
C GLU A 89 14.98 10.29 12.13
N VAL A 90 13.86 9.58 11.89
CA VAL A 90 13.00 9.08 12.97
C VAL A 90 13.77 8.08 13.85
N ASP A 91 13.41 8.03 15.14
CA ASP A 91 14.03 7.10 16.06
C ASP A 91 13.70 5.64 15.70
N GLN A 92 14.53 4.69 16.17
CA GLN A 92 14.33 3.26 15.91
C GLN A 92 13.01 2.73 16.47
N ASP A 93 12.60 3.18 17.66
CA ASP A 93 11.31 2.76 18.23
C ASP A 93 10.14 3.35 17.43
N GLU A 94 10.26 4.59 16.97
CA GLU A 94 9.28 5.21 16.09
C GLU A 94 9.19 4.48 14.75
N LEU A 95 10.33 4.13 14.14
CA LEU A 95 10.40 3.38 12.88
C LEU A 95 9.73 2.01 12.99
N LEU A 96 9.91 1.31 14.12
CA LEU A 96 9.23 0.05 14.40
C LEU A 96 7.71 0.23 14.34
N TRP A 97 7.17 1.22 15.06
CA TRP A 97 5.73 1.45 15.11
C TRP A 97 5.16 1.98 13.80
N LEU A 98 5.90 2.81 13.08
CA LEU A 98 5.55 3.24 11.72
C LEU A 98 5.50 2.05 10.75
N SER A 99 6.46 1.12 10.86
CA SER A 99 6.50 -0.11 10.07
C SER A 99 5.29 -1.01 10.40
N TRP A 100 4.89 -1.08 11.67
CA TRP A 100 3.68 -1.80 12.08
C TRP A 100 2.39 -1.15 11.55
N CYS A 101 2.25 0.17 11.64
CA CYS A 101 1.13 0.91 11.04
C CYS A 101 1.03 0.64 9.53
N ARG A 102 2.17 0.68 8.85
CA ARG A 102 2.31 0.39 7.43
C ARG A 102 1.86 -1.04 7.09
N MET A 103 2.34 -2.04 7.83
CA MET A 103 1.95 -3.44 7.62
C MET A 103 0.47 -3.68 7.90
N PHE A 104 -0.09 -3.05 8.94
CA PHE A 104 -1.52 -3.14 9.25
C PHE A 104 -2.40 -2.62 8.11
N LEU A 105 -1.99 -1.50 7.50
CA LEU A 105 -2.68 -0.91 6.35
C LEU A 105 -2.37 -1.59 5.01
N GLN A 106 -1.36 -2.48 4.99
CA GLN A 106 -0.90 -3.19 3.80
C GLN A 106 -0.40 -2.25 2.68
N VAL A 107 0.36 -1.22 3.06
CA VAL A 107 0.87 -0.18 2.14
C VAL A 107 2.40 -0.18 2.11
N CYS A 108 3.04 0.11 0.98
CA CYS A 108 4.51 0.26 0.90
C CYS A 108 4.91 1.65 0.42
N THR A 109 4.11 2.22 -0.47
CA THR A 109 4.44 3.41 -1.25
C THR A 109 3.58 4.62 -0.89
N VAL A 110 3.98 5.81 -1.31
CA VAL A 110 3.13 7.00 -1.21
C VAL A 110 1.89 6.86 -2.09
N SER A 111 2.03 6.24 -3.27
CA SER A 111 0.88 5.94 -4.13
C SER A 111 -0.16 5.04 -3.46
N ASP A 112 0.27 4.12 -2.58
CA ASP A 112 -0.63 3.26 -1.82
C ASP A 112 -1.47 4.02 -0.80
N ILE A 113 -1.06 5.19 -0.30
CA ILE A 113 -1.80 5.94 0.74
C ILE A 113 -2.57 7.14 0.18
N THR A 114 -2.35 7.49 -1.08
CA THR A 114 -2.89 8.70 -1.71
C THR A 114 -4.18 8.46 -2.49
N THR A 115 -4.91 9.53 -2.72
CA THR A 115 -6.09 9.54 -3.58
C THR A 115 -5.69 9.30 -5.02
N ALA A 116 -6.66 8.91 -5.84
CA ALA A 116 -6.41 8.49 -7.21
C ALA A 116 -6.02 9.66 -8.15
N ASP A 117 -6.26 10.92 -7.76
CA ASP A 117 -5.66 12.12 -8.39
C ASP A 117 -4.21 12.38 -7.96
N GLY A 118 -3.71 11.67 -6.95
CA GLY A 118 -2.34 11.80 -6.45
C GLY A 118 -2.10 13.11 -5.72
N ARG A 119 -3.14 13.77 -5.19
CA ARG A 119 -3.04 15.09 -4.54
C ARG A 119 -3.26 15.07 -3.04
N PHE A 120 -3.96 14.07 -2.51
CA PHE A 120 -4.33 14.03 -1.09
C PHE A 120 -4.02 12.66 -0.48
N ILE A 121 -3.79 12.60 0.83
CA ILE A 121 -3.77 11.34 1.58
C ILE A 121 -5.21 10.89 1.83
N ARG A 122 -5.50 9.60 1.64
CA ARG A 122 -6.85 9.05 1.88
C ARG A 122 -7.20 9.12 3.36
N ARG A 123 -8.42 9.55 3.67
CA ARG A 123 -8.91 9.69 5.04
C ARG A 123 -8.92 8.35 5.82
N ALA A 124 -9.32 7.25 5.19
CA ALA A 124 -9.30 5.94 5.85
C ALA A 124 -7.89 5.53 6.29
N ILE A 125 -6.89 5.76 5.44
CA ILE A 125 -5.47 5.49 5.77
C ILE A 125 -4.97 6.42 6.87
N TRP A 126 -5.36 7.70 6.82
CA TRP A 126 -5.05 8.67 7.86
C TRP A 126 -5.58 8.23 9.24
N ASP A 127 -6.81 7.72 9.28
CA ASP A 127 -7.50 7.28 10.49
C ASP A 127 -7.15 5.83 10.91
N GLY A 128 -6.23 5.17 10.19
CA GLY A 128 -5.80 3.81 10.48
C GLY A 128 -6.88 2.74 10.23
N LEU A 129 -7.68 2.92 9.18
CA LEU A 129 -8.79 2.03 8.79
C LEU A 129 -8.49 1.30 7.48
N CYS A 130 -8.61 -0.03 7.49
CA CYS A 130 -8.54 -0.86 6.29
C CYS A 130 -9.90 -0.84 5.59
N ASP A 131 -10.05 -0.03 4.55
CA ASP A 131 -11.31 0.15 3.80
C ASP A 131 -11.45 -0.81 2.60
N GLY A 132 -10.52 -1.77 2.44
CA GLY A 132 -10.51 -2.72 1.32
C GLY A 132 -10.22 -2.11 -0.04
N THR A 133 -9.94 -0.80 -0.10
CA THR A 133 -9.65 -0.11 -1.37
C THR A 133 -8.21 -0.33 -1.83
N VAL A 134 -7.29 -0.56 -0.88
CA VAL A 134 -5.91 -0.96 -1.16
C VAL A 134 -5.89 -2.40 -1.59
N ARG A 135 -5.57 -2.64 -2.86
CA ARG A 135 -5.23 -3.97 -3.34
C ARG A 135 -3.72 -4.10 -3.36
N SER A 136 -3.18 -4.70 -2.31
CA SER A 136 -1.77 -5.04 -2.29
C SER A 136 -1.54 -6.35 -3.05
N PRO A 137 -0.53 -6.43 -3.94
CA PRO A 137 -0.18 -7.69 -4.61
C PRO A 137 0.57 -8.65 -3.68
N TYR A 138 0.94 -8.20 -2.48
CA TYR A 138 1.78 -8.94 -1.55
C TYR A 138 0.97 -9.72 -0.51
N GLN A 139 1.59 -10.77 0.02
CA GLN A 139 1.06 -11.50 1.17
C GLN A 139 1.60 -10.86 2.45
N TRP A 140 0.73 -10.18 3.19
CA TRP A 140 1.11 -9.47 4.39
C TRP A 140 1.15 -10.37 5.63
N PRO A 141 2.07 -10.12 6.57
CA PRO A 141 2.05 -10.78 7.87
C PRO A 141 0.75 -10.45 8.62
N ARG A 142 0.40 -11.32 9.57
CA ARG A 142 -0.76 -11.07 10.43
C ARG A 142 -0.40 -9.98 11.44
N THR A 143 -1.08 -8.85 11.35
CA THR A 143 -0.88 -7.70 12.24
C THR A 143 -2.11 -7.44 13.09
N VAL A 144 -1.88 -6.90 14.29
CA VAL A 144 -2.92 -6.32 15.14
C VAL A 144 -2.96 -4.81 14.91
N ARG A 145 -4.15 -4.20 15.03
CA ARG A 145 -4.28 -2.74 14.92
C ARG A 145 -3.43 -2.06 16.00
N PRO A 146 -2.49 -1.18 15.64
CA PRO A 146 -1.74 -0.38 16.60
C PRO A 146 -2.67 0.50 17.46
N THR A 147 -2.17 0.86 18.64
CA THR A 147 -2.88 1.76 19.57
C THR A 147 -2.99 3.17 18.99
N ARG A 148 -3.84 4.00 19.61
CA ARG A 148 -4.04 5.39 19.20
C ARG A 148 -2.75 6.20 19.17
N GLN A 149 -1.85 5.99 20.13
CA GLN A 149 -0.57 6.70 20.22
C GLN A 149 0.29 6.50 18.96
N HIS A 150 0.37 5.26 18.45
CA HIS A 150 1.14 4.97 17.24
C HIS A 150 0.48 5.50 15.96
N TRP A 151 -0.85 5.66 15.96
CA TRP A 151 -1.55 6.37 14.88
C TRP A 151 -1.32 7.88 14.91
N GLU A 152 -1.19 8.48 16.10
CA GLU A 152 -0.80 9.88 16.24
C GLU A 152 0.62 10.09 15.69
N LEU A 153 1.57 9.21 16.03
CA LEU A 153 2.91 9.18 15.42
C LEU A 153 2.85 9.05 13.90
N TRP A 154 2.07 8.11 13.37
CA TRP A 154 1.87 7.96 11.92
C TRP A 154 1.40 9.25 11.26
N GLN A 155 0.40 9.92 11.85
CA GLN A 155 -0.15 11.17 11.33
C GLN A 155 0.85 12.32 11.39
N THR A 156 1.60 12.46 12.48
CA THR A 156 2.61 13.52 12.62
C THR A 156 3.76 13.31 11.63
N THR A 157 4.29 12.09 11.53
CA THR A 157 5.37 11.77 10.58
C THR A 157 4.93 11.98 9.13
N LEU A 158 3.72 11.54 8.74
CA LEU A 158 3.20 11.79 7.39
C LEU A 158 2.96 13.28 7.13
N SER A 159 2.51 14.04 8.14
CA SER A 159 2.36 15.49 8.02
C SER A 159 3.67 16.15 7.65
N THR A 160 4.74 15.81 8.37
CA THR A 160 6.07 16.36 8.17
C THR A 160 6.66 15.92 6.83
N ALA A 161 6.54 14.63 6.49
CA ALA A 161 7.12 14.05 5.28
C ALA A 161 6.46 14.53 3.99
N LEU A 162 5.12 14.58 3.96
CA LEU A 162 4.38 14.62 2.70
C LEU A 162 3.48 15.85 2.54
N LEU A 163 3.01 16.46 3.63
CA LEU A 163 1.96 17.47 3.53
C LEU A 163 2.51 18.88 3.24
N SER A 164 1.68 19.67 2.56
CA SER A 164 1.90 21.10 2.37
C SER A 164 1.46 21.88 3.60
N LEU A 165 2.31 22.79 4.08
CA LEU A 165 2.02 23.64 5.24
C LEU A 165 0.90 24.66 4.98
N HIS A 166 0.67 25.03 3.72
CA HIS A 166 -0.25 26.11 3.33
C HIS A 166 -1.37 25.60 2.40
N GLY A 167 -1.51 24.29 2.29
CA GLY A 167 -2.49 23.65 1.42
C GLY A 167 -3.77 23.24 2.15
N PRO A 168 -4.78 22.80 1.38
CA PRO A 168 -5.96 22.15 1.95
C PRO A 168 -5.57 20.92 2.79
N ARG A 169 -6.42 20.55 3.75
CA ARG A 169 -6.15 19.45 4.70
C ARG A 169 -5.75 18.16 3.97
N HIS A 170 -4.64 17.55 4.40
CA HIS A 170 -4.04 16.34 3.84
C HIS A 170 -3.58 16.46 2.37
N SER A 171 -3.33 17.68 1.88
CA SER A 171 -2.75 17.88 0.55
C SER A 171 -1.25 17.60 0.53
N LEU A 172 -0.82 16.84 -0.47
CA LEU A 172 0.58 16.55 -0.69
C LEU A 172 1.31 17.80 -1.15
N ARG A 173 2.57 17.94 -0.73
CA ARG A 173 3.50 18.97 -1.22
C ARG A 173 3.83 18.79 -2.69
N GLN A 174 4.01 17.54 -3.13
CA GLN A 174 4.27 17.18 -4.52
C GLN A 174 3.19 16.20 -4.99
N PRO A 175 2.44 16.51 -6.07
CA PRO A 175 1.47 15.59 -6.62
C PRO A 175 2.18 14.41 -7.32
N LEU A 176 1.62 13.21 -7.18
CA LEU A 176 2.23 11.98 -7.69
C LEU A 176 2.04 11.73 -9.20
N SER A 177 1.05 12.39 -9.82
CA SER A 177 0.72 12.21 -11.24
C SER A 177 1.86 12.63 -12.19
N PRO A 178 2.04 12.00 -13.36
CA PRO A 178 1.18 10.98 -13.98
C PRO A 178 1.44 9.54 -13.50
N TRP A 179 0.39 8.71 -13.53
CA TRP A 179 0.45 7.29 -13.15
C TRP A 179 0.99 6.42 -14.29
N SER A 180 1.88 5.48 -13.98
CA SER A 180 2.45 4.55 -14.96
C SER A 180 1.77 3.19 -15.00
N ASP A 181 0.87 2.91 -14.05
CA ASP A 181 0.24 1.59 -13.93
C ASP A 181 -0.87 1.31 -14.96
N PRO A 182 -1.02 0.05 -15.39
CA PRO A 182 -2.18 -0.40 -16.15
C PRO A 182 -3.50 -0.10 -15.43
N VAL A 183 -4.51 0.28 -16.22
CA VAL A 183 -5.87 0.61 -15.78
C VAL A 183 -6.57 -0.60 -15.10
N GLU A 184 -6.07 -1.81 -15.34
CA GLU A 184 -6.59 -3.05 -14.76
C GLU A 184 -6.28 -3.23 -13.27
N ASN A 185 -5.29 -2.52 -12.72
CA ASN A 185 -4.92 -2.66 -11.31
C ASN A 185 -5.87 -1.91 -10.37
N TRP A 186 -6.87 -1.20 -10.90
CA TRP A 186 -7.76 -0.31 -10.15
C TRP A 186 -9.11 -0.95 -9.87
N ASN A 187 -9.65 -0.73 -8.66
CA ASN A 187 -11.02 -1.12 -8.33
C ASN A 187 -12.05 -0.10 -8.83
N TRP A 188 -11.63 1.14 -9.02
CA TRP A 188 -12.50 2.23 -9.45
C TRP A 188 -11.86 2.98 -10.61
N LEU A 189 -12.65 3.26 -11.63
CA LEU A 189 -12.26 4.08 -12.77
C LEU A 189 -13.30 5.16 -12.99
N TRP A 190 -12.89 6.31 -13.51
CA TRP A 190 -13.76 7.39 -13.88
C TRP A 190 -13.53 7.77 -15.33
N SER A 191 -14.61 7.84 -16.10
CA SER A 191 -14.62 8.37 -17.46
C SER A 191 -15.44 9.66 -17.48
N PRO A 192 -14.93 10.75 -18.08
CA PRO A 192 -15.66 12.01 -18.20
C PRO A 192 -17.00 11.87 -18.94
N THR A 193 -17.08 10.95 -19.90
CA THR A 193 -18.23 10.75 -20.77
C THR A 193 -19.23 9.76 -20.20
N VAL A 194 -18.73 8.67 -19.59
CA VAL A 194 -19.58 7.55 -19.19
C VAL A 194 -19.88 7.57 -17.69
N GLY A 195 -18.99 8.07 -16.83
CA GLY A 195 -19.18 8.11 -15.39
C GLY A 195 -18.21 7.20 -14.64
N LEU A 196 -18.61 6.74 -13.45
CA LEU A 196 -17.74 5.97 -12.56
C LEU A 196 -17.93 4.46 -12.83
N PHE A 197 -16.88 3.68 -12.72
CA PHE A 197 -16.90 2.23 -12.88
C PHE A 197 -16.28 1.59 -11.65
N HIS A 198 -16.92 0.54 -11.16
CA HIS A 198 -16.40 -0.32 -10.09
C HIS A 198 -16.08 -1.69 -10.66
N ARG A 199 -14.96 -2.28 -10.27
CA ARG A 199 -14.62 -3.64 -10.67
C ARG A 199 -15.28 -4.65 -9.72
N THR A 200 -16.19 -5.46 -10.23
CA THR A 200 -16.73 -6.65 -9.57
C THR A 200 -16.22 -7.91 -10.28
N GLY A 201 -15.10 -8.45 -9.78
CA GLY A 201 -14.45 -9.64 -10.34
C GLY A 201 -13.86 -9.41 -11.74
N ALA A 202 -14.39 -10.13 -12.74
CA ALA A 202 -13.96 -10.01 -14.14
C ALA A 202 -14.75 -8.93 -14.92
N THR A 203 -15.74 -8.29 -14.30
CA THR A 203 -16.61 -7.30 -14.95
C THR A 203 -16.51 -5.94 -14.27
N TRP A 204 -16.84 -4.90 -15.03
CA TRP A 204 -16.98 -3.53 -14.55
C TRP A 204 -18.46 -3.18 -14.41
N GLU A 205 -18.88 -2.86 -13.20
CA GLU A 205 -20.16 -2.23 -12.88
C GLU A 205 -20.10 -0.74 -13.17
N HIS A 206 -21.06 -0.26 -13.94
CA HIS A 206 -21.15 1.16 -14.27
C HIS A 206 -22.03 1.90 -13.26
N PHE A 207 -21.59 3.09 -12.86
CA PHE A 207 -22.28 3.98 -11.94
C PHE A 207 -22.53 5.32 -12.65
N ALA A 208 -23.80 5.63 -12.89
CA ALA A 208 -24.23 6.86 -13.52
C ALA A 208 -24.44 7.97 -12.47
N ALA A 209 -24.13 9.21 -12.83
CA ALA A 209 -24.37 10.35 -11.96
C ALA A 209 -25.89 10.58 -11.79
N VAL A 210 -26.34 10.67 -10.54
CA VAL A 210 -27.74 10.94 -10.20
C VAL A 210 -27.85 12.37 -9.70
N GLY A 211 -28.59 13.20 -10.44
CA GLY A 211 -28.92 14.57 -10.09
C GLY A 211 -28.18 15.65 -10.93
N SER A 212 -28.87 16.76 -11.16
CA SER A 212 -28.34 17.94 -11.84
C SER A 212 -27.69 18.89 -10.82
N ALA A 213 -26.51 19.41 -11.18
CA ALA A 213 -25.86 20.59 -10.59
C ALA A 213 -25.74 20.64 -9.06
N SER A 214 -24.80 19.89 -8.50
CA SER A 214 -24.24 20.17 -7.16
C SER A 214 -22.73 19.94 -7.16
N THR A 215 -22.01 20.69 -6.33
CA THR A 215 -20.59 20.52 -5.99
C THR A 215 -20.25 19.11 -5.47
N SER A 216 -21.27 18.32 -5.09
CA SER A 216 -21.18 16.90 -4.76
C SER A 216 -22.08 16.06 -5.68
N ARG A 217 -21.48 15.40 -6.68
CA ARG A 217 -22.19 14.48 -7.61
C ARG A 217 -22.35 13.11 -6.94
N ARG A 218 -23.59 12.66 -6.75
CA ARG A 218 -23.88 11.29 -6.30
C ARG A 218 -23.92 10.37 -7.51
N TYR A 219 -23.51 9.13 -7.33
CA TYR A 219 -23.56 8.11 -8.36
C TYR A 219 -24.39 6.94 -7.86
N ALA A 220 -25.18 6.33 -8.74
CA ALA A 220 -25.97 5.13 -8.44
C ALA A 220 -25.59 4.02 -9.42
N PRO A 221 -25.65 2.74 -8.97
CA PRO A 221 -25.35 1.62 -9.83
C PRO A 221 -26.33 1.59 -11.00
N SER A 222 -25.79 1.59 -12.21
CA SER A 222 -26.51 1.28 -13.44
C SER A 222 -26.56 -0.23 -13.61
N ARG A 223 -27.58 -0.75 -14.30
CA ARG A 223 -27.70 -2.20 -14.61
C ARG A 223 -26.73 -2.67 -15.70
N SER A 224 -25.79 -1.82 -16.13
CA SER A 224 -24.83 -2.12 -17.18
C SER A 224 -23.53 -2.69 -16.60
N HIS A 225 -23.19 -3.90 -17.03
CA HIS A 225 -21.89 -4.53 -16.80
C HIS A 225 -21.10 -4.57 -18.11
N THR A 226 -19.82 -4.22 -18.07
CA THR A 226 -18.92 -4.29 -19.24
C THR A 226 -17.70 -5.13 -18.91
N THR A 227 -17.26 -5.98 -19.83
CA THR A 227 -16.11 -6.88 -19.64
C THR A 227 -14.77 -6.14 -19.79
N SER A 228 -14.73 -5.02 -20.52
CA SER A 228 -13.53 -4.21 -20.75
C SER A 228 -13.67 -2.81 -20.14
N ALA A 229 -12.59 -2.30 -19.54
CA ALA A 229 -12.53 -0.90 -19.09
C ALA A 229 -12.60 0.06 -20.31
N PRO A 230 -13.31 1.20 -20.23
CA PRO A 230 -13.34 2.18 -21.32
C PRO A 230 -11.95 2.75 -21.61
N SER A 231 -11.62 2.97 -22.88
CA SER A 231 -10.32 3.54 -23.30
C SER A 231 -10.04 4.95 -22.76
N THR A 232 -11.10 5.69 -22.39
CA THR A 232 -11.03 7.04 -21.79
C THR A 232 -11.09 7.02 -20.26
N ALA A 233 -11.10 5.85 -19.63
CA ALA A 233 -11.24 5.73 -18.19
C ALA A 233 -9.90 5.97 -17.48
N SER A 234 -9.89 6.92 -16.56
CA SER A 234 -8.74 7.25 -15.73
C SER A 234 -9.06 6.96 -14.26
N ARG A 235 -8.05 7.06 -13.39
CA ARG A 235 -8.29 7.00 -11.95
C ARG A 235 -9.30 8.10 -11.50
N PRO A 236 -10.26 7.80 -10.61
CA PRO A 236 -11.23 8.78 -10.13
C PRO A 236 -10.57 9.84 -9.24
N ASN A 237 -10.82 11.12 -9.50
CA ASN A 237 -10.20 12.20 -8.72
C ASN A 237 -10.51 12.21 -7.22
N LYS A 238 -11.48 11.41 -6.76
CA LYS A 238 -11.82 11.31 -5.34
C LYS A 238 -12.14 9.84 -5.01
N SER A 239 -11.94 9.40 -3.77
CA SER A 239 -12.31 8.05 -3.31
C SER A 239 -13.82 7.97 -3.01
N PRO A 240 -14.53 6.85 -3.26
CA PRO A 240 -16.00 6.83 -3.45
C PRO A 240 -16.87 7.06 -2.21
N TRP A 241 -16.36 7.63 -1.11
CA TRP A 241 -17.06 7.80 0.17
C TRP A 241 -18.27 8.75 0.15
N TRP A 242 -18.66 9.32 -1.01
CA TRP A 242 -19.96 9.99 -1.21
C TRP A 242 -21.07 9.04 -1.67
N MET A 243 -20.74 7.80 -2.01
CA MET A 243 -21.73 6.73 -2.12
C MET A 243 -21.89 6.16 -0.70
N GLY A 244 -23.12 6.17 -0.19
CA GLY A 244 -23.44 5.50 1.06
C GLY A 244 -22.96 4.04 1.07
N PRO A 245 -23.03 3.36 2.23
CA PRO A 245 -22.48 2.02 2.38
C PRO A 245 -22.91 1.13 1.20
N PRO A 246 -21.99 0.29 0.66
CA PRO A 246 -22.32 -0.59 -0.44
C PRO A 246 -23.56 -1.41 -0.06
N PRO A 247 -24.49 -1.67 -0.99
CA PRO A 247 -25.63 -2.53 -0.71
C PRO A 247 -25.08 -3.87 -0.22
N SER A 248 -25.27 -4.11 1.07
CA SER A 248 -25.13 -5.37 1.82
C SER A 248 -24.50 -6.51 1.01
N VAL A 249 -23.21 -6.75 1.23
CA VAL A 249 -22.70 -8.13 1.17
C VAL A 249 -23.53 -8.89 2.21
N PRO A 250 -24.24 -9.98 1.84
CA PRO A 250 -25.05 -10.69 2.82
C PRO A 250 -24.12 -11.23 3.89
N PHE A 251 -24.22 -10.67 5.09
CA PHE A 251 -23.78 -11.30 6.31
C PHE A 251 -24.47 -12.67 6.33
N LYS A 252 -23.72 -13.74 6.02
CA LYS A 252 -24.11 -15.08 6.46
C LYS A 252 -24.05 -15.04 7.98
N THR A 253 -25.22 -14.88 8.58
CA THR A 253 -25.47 -15.11 10.00
C THR A 253 -24.96 -16.51 10.32
N MET A 254 -23.83 -16.60 11.02
CA MET A 254 -23.44 -17.82 11.71
C MET A 254 -24.38 -17.93 12.92
N THR A 255 -25.46 -18.66 12.74
CA THR A 255 -26.32 -19.11 13.84
C THR A 255 -25.46 -20.01 14.73
N ARG A 256 -25.26 -19.59 16.00
CA ARG A 256 -24.77 -20.50 17.05
C ARG A 256 -25.80 -21.62 17.20
N PHE A 257 -25.39 -22.85 16.91
CA PHE A 257 -26.05 -24.02 17.48
C PHE A 257 -25.48 -24.23 18.89
N SER A 258 -26.39 -24.18 19.87
CA SER A 258 -26.24 -24.83 21.16
C SER A 258 -26.31 -26.35 20.97
#